data_AF-A0A660SA65-F1
#
_entry.id   AF-A0A660SA65-F1
#
_cell.length_a   1.000
_cell.length_b   1.000
_cell.length_c   1.000
_cell.angle_alpha   90.00
_cell.angle_beta   90.00
_cell.angle_gamma   90.00
#
_symmetry.space_group_name_H-M   'P 1'
#
loop_
_entity.id
_entity.type
_entity.pdbx_description
1 polymer ?
#
loop_
_entity_poly.entity_id
_entity_poly.type
_entity_poly.pdbx_seq_one_letter_code
_entity_poly.pdbx_strand_id
1 'polypeptide(L)' 'PLDKSTISRHMKVLRDTGIIGTRKERNTIYYNLKIHCILNYIKCVNSLIVKNIKEQIKIIE' A
#
# COMPACT_ATOMS: atom_id res chain seq x y z
N PRO A 1 8.02 -12.13 -10.37
CA PRO A 1 9.00 -11.65 -9.36
C PRO A 1 9.22 -10.15 -9.48
N LEU A 2 8.97 -9.38 -8.42
CA LEU A 2 9.30 -7.95 -8.38
C LEU A 2 10.81 -7.80 -8.21
N ASP A 3 11.47 -7.06 -9.12
CA ASP A 3 12.89 -6.80 -9.02
C ASP A 3 13.21 -5.79 -7.89
N LYS A 4 14.46 -5.81 -7.41
CA LYS A 4 14.90 -4.95 -6.29
C LYS A 4 14.74 -3.45 -6.59
N SER A 5 14.87 -3.03 -7.86
CA SER A 5 14.75 -1.62 -8.23
C SER A 5 13.31 -1.15 -8.16
N THR A 6 12.36 -2.00 -8.58
CA THR A 6 10.93 -1.75 -8.47
C THR A 6 10.49 -1.67 -7.01
N ILE A 7 10.93 -2.58 -6.14
CA ILE A 7 10.63 -2.51 -4.71
C ILE A 7 11.19 -1.22 -4.08
N SER A 8 12.43 -0.87 -4.41
CA SER A 8 13.07 0.35 -3.88
C SER A 8 12.34 1.63 -4.28
N ARG A 9 11.81 1.68 -5.52
CA ARG A 9 10.99 2.81 -5.99
C ARG A 9 9.68 2.92 -5.21
N HIS A 10 8.96 1.82 -5.02
CA HIS A 10 7.73 1.82 -4.22
C HIS A 10 7.98 2.23 -2.77
N MET A 11 9.03 1.70 -2.13
CA MET A 11 9.39 2.07 -0.76
C MET A 11 9.77 3.55 -0.65
N LYS A 12 10.43 4.12 -1.67
CA LYS A 12 10.70 5.56 -1.73
C LYS A 12 9.40 6.36 -1.71
N VAL A 13 8.43 6.03 -2.57
CA VAL A 13 7.14 6.74 -2.61
C VAL A 13 6.42 6.65 -1.26
N LEU A 14 6.33 5.46 -0.66
CA LEU A 14 5.66 5.27 0.63
C LEU A 14 6.35 6.01 1.78
N ARG A 15 7.68 6.13 1.73
CA ARG A 15 8.44 6.90 2.72
C ARG A 15 8.23 8.39 2.54
N ASP A 16 8.30 8.87 1.30
CA ASP A 16 8.18 10.29 0.97
C ASP A 16 6.76 10.82 1.27
N THR A 17 5.73 9.97 1.22
CA THR A 17 4.36 10.29 1.67
C THR A 17 4.13 10.10 3.17
N GLY A 18 5.13 9.64 3.92
CA GLY A 18 5.04 9.45 5.37
C GLY A 18 4.29 8.20 5.85
N ILE A 19 3.88 7.31 4.95
CA ILE A 19 3.19 6.05 5.31
C ILE A 19 4.14 5.11 6.05
N ILE A 20 5.41 5.05 5.61
CA ILE A 20 6.46 4.27 6.26
C ILE A 20 7.60 5.14 6.77
N GLY A 21 8.25 4.69 7.84
CA GLY A 21 9.53 5.19 8.29
C GLY A 21 10.65 4.23 7.91
N THR A 22 11.88 4.72 8.07
CA THR A 22 13.09 3.95 7.81
C THR A 22 14.10 4.12 8.92
N ARG A 23 14.83 3.06 9.24
CA ARG A 23 15.99 3.09 10.10
C ARG A 23 17.11 2.28 9.47
N LYS A 24 18.32 2.84 9.41
CA LYS A 24 19.50 2.14 8.88
C LYS A 24 20.29 1.55 10.04
N GLU A 25 20.57 0.25 9.98
CA GLU A 25 21.61 -0.38 10.80
C GLU A 25 22.66 -1.00 9.89
N ARG A 26 23.93 -0.59 10.05
CA ARG A 26 25.03 -1.07 9.19
C ARG A 26 24.65 -0.91 7.70
N ASN A 27 24.58 -2.03 6.97
CA ASN A 27 24.24 -2.08 5.55
C ASN A 27 22.77 -2.46 5.28
N THR A 28 21.93 -2.52 6.32
CA THR A 28 20.52 -2.91 6.22
C THR A 28 19.61 -1.73 6.51
N ILE A 29 18.60 -1.54 5.66
CA ILE A 29 17.53 -0.56 5.87
C ILE A 29 16.29 -1.32 6.35
N TYR A 30 15.83 -0.96 7.54
CA TYR A 30 14.59 -1.45 8.13
C TYR A 30 13.48 -0.45 7.87
N TYR A 31 12.30 -0.95 7.55
CA TYR A 31 11.10 -0.16 7.30
C TYR A 31 10.07 -0.43 8.40
N ASN A 32 9.33 0.59 8.81
CA ASN A 32 8.20 0.44 9.72
C ASN A 32 6.97 1.20 9.20
N LEU A 33 5.78 0.76 9.56
CA LEU A 33 4.56 1.54 9.32
C LEU A 33 4.50 2.68 10.33
N LYS A 34 4.31 3.91 9.84
CA LYS A 34 4.03 5.07 10.70
C LYS A 34 2.54 5.23 10.97
N ILE A 35 1.72 4.91 9.98
CA ILE A 35 0.26 5.02 10.06
C ILE A 35 -0.32 3.63 10.29
N HIS A 36 -0.60 3.29 11.55
CA HIS A 36 -1.08 1.96 11.93
C HIS A 36 -2.49 1.64 11.42
N CYS A 37 -3.32 2.65 11.14
CA CYS A 37 -4.67 2.46 10.61
C CYS A 37 -4.72 2.15 9.11
N ILE A 38 -3.60 2.31 8.36
CA ILE A 38 -3.59 2.21 6.89
C ILE A 38 -4.05 0.84 6.38
N LEU A 39 -3.75 -0.23 7.13
CA LEU A 39 -4.14 -1.59 6.75
C LEU A 39 -5.66 -1.76 6.79
N ASN A 40 -6.32 -1.20 7.80
CA ASN A 40 -7.78 -1.24 7.90
C ASN A 40 -8.42 -0.33 6.86
N TYR A 41 -7.81 0.83 6.58
CA TYR A 41 -8.26 1.73 5.53
C TYR A 41 -8.24 1.07 4.15
N ILE A 42 -7.13 0.40 3.78
CA ILE A 42 -7.03 -0.32 2.50
C ILE A 42 -8.11 -1.41 2.39
N LYS A 43 -8.38 -2.16 3.47
CA LYS A 43 -9.47 -3.16 3.48
C LYS A 43 -10.84 -2.52 3.24
N CYS A 44 -11.11 -1.39 3.89
CA CYS A 44 -12.36 -0.65 3.74
C CYS A 44 -12.55 -0.15 2.30
N VAL A 45 -11.55 0.54 1.75
CA VAL A 45 -11.60 1.05 0.38
C VAL A 45 -11.77 -0.09 -0.63
N ASN A 46 -11.07 -1.21 -0.44
CA ASN A 46 -11.19 -2.36 -1.33
C ASN A 46 -12.61 -2.97 -1.29
N SER A 47 -13.23 -3.04 -0.11
CA SER A 47 -14.62 -3.49 0.03
C SER A 47 -15.59 -2.58 -0.75
N LEU A 48 -15.39 -1.26 -0.70
CA LEU A 48 -16.18 -0.30 -1.46
C LEU A 48 -15.98 -0.45 -2.97
N ILE A 49 -14.74 -0.59 -3.43
CA ILE A 49 -14.44 -0.80 -4.86
C ILE A 49 -15.15 -2.07 -5.37
N VAL A 50 -15.04 -3.18 -4.64
CA VAL A 50 -15.70 -4.44 -5.00
C VAL A 50 -17.21 -4.28 -5.04
N LYS A 51 -17.80 -3.55 -4.08
CA LYS A 51 -19.23 -3.27 -4.06
C LYS A 51 -19.66 -2.48 -5.30
N ASN A 52 -18.94 -1.41 -5.62
CA ASN A 52 -19.25 -0.56 -6.78
C ASN A 52 -19.15 -1.34 -8.10
N ILE A 53 -18.12 -2.17 -8.26
CA ILE A 53 -17.97 -3.02 -9.45
C ILE A 53 -19.17 -3.99 -9.57
N LYS A 54 -19.59 -4.61 -8.46
CA LYS A 54 -20.75 -5.50 -8.45
C LYS A 54 -22.05 -4.78 -8.80
N GLU A 55 -22.23 -3.55 -8.33
CA GLU A 55 -23.40 -2.74 -8.67
C GLU A 55 -23.40 -2.35 -10.16
N GLN A 56 -22.23 -2.01 -10.72
CA GLN A 56 -22.12 -1.70 -12.15
C GLN A 56 -22.38 -2.92 -13.05
N ILE A 57 -21.91 -4.12 -12.66
CA ILE A 57 -22.16 -5.36 -13.40
C ILE A 57 -23.67 -5.66 -13.45
N LYS A 58 -24.40 -5.46 -12.35
CA LYS A 58 -25.85 -5.66 -12.28
C LYS A 58 -26.67 -4.76 -13.22
N ILE A 59 -26.10 -3.68 -13.74
CA ILE A 59 -26.77 -2.79 -14.70
C ILE A 59 -26.67 -3.36 -16.13
N ILE A 60 -25.72 -4.26 -16.37
CA ILE A 60 -25.44 -4.87 -17.67
C ILE A 60 -26.19 -6.20 -17.84
N GLU A 61 -26.57 -6.86 -16.73
CA GLU A 61 -27.45 -8.03 -16.68
C GLU A 61 -28.93 -7.64 -16.77
#